data_AF-A0A8J8ARX9-F1
#
_entry.id   AF-A0A8J8ARX9-F1
#
_cell.length_a   1.000
_cell.length_b   1.000
_cell.length_c   1.000
_cell.angle_alpha   90.00
_cell.angle_beta   90.00
_cell.angle_gamma   90.00
#
_symmetry.space_group_name_H-M   'P 1'
#
loop_
_entity.id
_entity.type
_entity.pdbx_description
1 polymer ?
#
loop_
_entity_poly.entity_id
_entity_poly.type
_entity_poly.pdbx_seq_one_letter_code
_entity_poly.pdbx_strand_id
1 'polypeptide(L)'
;MVVIQSQVGNQLFQTAFKWIQLHSDTARIIVLAVLLIAFLLLVYNLFKESSEAFVLYLLVISMTILWFFNSNEFVIKPVFWDSFSFELVYLTLLLLLSCFIFYLAPKLSRELGFLIYGLAFASPTFREAVKTFDKNFFVLFFFVATLALIMNLSYTPKTFRAVLDTFLLSIFTVISIELNFYASAIPLAFIIAFPKRNKRNYVYIGLTLIGIVVLSEIFGTSISTKLFDKSCLYVLTRFIKESFIQLVLILYLFATNFKVAIRMRGQVLFLLILTLMYLPLLTVHPMLFAPLIVVSSALSIRLTQKLYIIAQT
;
A
#
# COMPACT_ATOMS: atom_id res chain seq x y z
N MET A 1 27.62 -19.33 21.15
CA MET A 1 28.29 -18.27 20.36
C MET A 1 27.24 -17.47 19.57
N VAL A 2 26.28 -16.82 20.26
CA VAL A 2 25.17 -16.06 19.62
C VAL A 2 24.92 -14.70 20.31
N VAL A 3 25.56 -14.43 21.45
CA VAL A 3 25.32 -13.20 22.24
C VAL A 3 26.01 -11.95 21.66
N ILE A 4 26.96 -12.10 20.73
CA ILE A 4 27.75 -10.97 20.19
C ILE A 4 27.03 -10.24 19.05
N GLN A 5 26.09 -10.90 18.34
CA GLN A 5 25.44 -10.28 17.17
C GLN A 5 24.32 -9.29 17.53
N SER A 6 23.66 -9.42 18.69
CA SER A 6 22.62 -8.45 19.09
C SER A 6 23.18 -7.10 19.55
N GLN A 7 24.47 -7.03 19.91
CA GLN A 7 25.11 -5.78 20.32
C GLN A 7 25.45 -4.86 19.13
N VAL A 8 25.87 -5.42 18.00
CA VAL A 8 26.31 -4.62 16.83
C VAL A 8 25.13 -3.93 16.12
N GLY A 9 24.01 -4.63 15.96
CA GLY A 9 22.78 -4.05 15.40
C GLY A 9 22.23 -2.91 16.26
N ASN A 10 22.24 -3.11 17.59
CA ASN A 10 21.86 -2.08 18.54
C ASN A 10 22.80 -0.87 18.49
N GLN A 11 24.10 -1.06 18.32
CA GLN A 11 25.05 0.04 18.23
C GLN A 11 24.81 0.90 16.98
N LEU A 12 24.66 0.30 15.79
CA LEU A 12 24.40 1.09 14.56
C LEU A 12 23.08 1.85 14.64
N PHE A 13 22.02 1.21 15.13
CA PHE A 13 20.72 1.85 15.30
C PHE A 13 20.78 2.99 16.33
N GLN A 14 21.44 2.77 17.47
CA GLN A 14 21.67 3.81 18.47
C GLN A 14 22.53 4.95 17.93
N THR A 15 23.52 4.67 17.09
CA THR A 15 24.38 5.71 16.52
C THR A 15 23.62 6.54 15.49
N ALA A 16 22.84 5.90 14.63
CA ALA A 16 21.94 6.57 13.69
C ALA A 16 20.88 7.41 14.42
N PHE A 17 20.26 6.84 15.46
CA PHE A 17 19.27 7.54 16.27
C PHE A 17 19.87 8.73 17.02
N LYS A 18 21.05 8.55 17.64
CA LYS A 18 21.80 9.66 18.26
C LYS A 18 22.17 10.73 17.24
N TRP A 19 22.57 10.34 16.03
CA TRP A 19 22.91 11.30 14.98
C TRP A 19 21.69 12.09 14.52
N ILE A 20 20.53 11.44 14.35
CA ILE A 20 19.25 12.08 14.01
C ILE A 20 18.81 13.03 15.13
N GLN A 21 19.01 12.66 16.39
CA GLN A 21 18.73 13.53 17.53
C GLN A 21 19.68 14.73 17.59
N LEU A 22 20.96 14.54 17.28
CA LEU A 22 21.98 15.59 17.32
C LEU A 22 21.83 16.59 16.16
N HIS A 23 21.38 16.12 15.00
CA HIS A 23 21.19 16.95 13.80
C HIS A 23 19.74 16.90 13.31
N SER A 24 18.79 17.19 14.19
CA SER A 24 17.36 17.14 13.88
C SER A 24 17.01 17.99 12.65
N ASP A 25 17.55 19.20 12.51
CA ASP A 25 17.26 20.09 11.39
C ASP A 25 17.79 19.58 10.05
N THR A 26 19.01 19.03 10.01
CA THR A 26 19.53 18.46 8.75
C THR A 26 18.80 17.17 8.40
N ALA A 27 18.48 16.32 9.38
CA ALA A 27 17.68 15.12 9.17
C ALA A 27 16.28 15.46 8.62
N ARG A 28 15.64 16.51 9.13
CA ARG A 28 14.35 17.03 8.64
C ARG A 28 14.44 17.45 7.17
N ILE A 29 15.43 18.27 6.82
CA ILE A 29 15.64 18.75 5.44
C ILE A 29 15.89 17.58 4.50
N ILE A 30 16.73 16.61 4.92
CA ILE A 30 17.02 15.41 4.12
C ILE A 30 15.75 14.60 3.88
N VAL A 31 14.94 14.35 4.91
CA VAL A 31 13.67 13.59 4.77
C VAL A 31 12.71 14.31 3.83
N LEU A 32 12.50 15.61 4.02
CA LEU A 32 11.63 16.41 3.15
C LEU A 32 12.13 16.41 1.70
N ALA A 33 13.44 16.58 1.48
CA ALA A 33 14.03 16.55 0.15
C ALA A 33 13.84 15.18 -0.52
N VAL A 34 14.08 14.08 0.20
CA VAL A 34 13.90 12.71 -0.33
C VAL A 34 12.42 12.46 -0.68
N LEU A 35 11.49 12.84 0.20
CA LEU A 35 10.06 12.70 -0.06
C LEU A 35 9.59 13.54 -1.24
N LEU A 36 10.07 14.78 -1.34
CA LEU A 36 9.75 15.68 -2.45
C LEU A 36 10.31 15.14 -3.78
N ILE A 37 11.55 14.65 -3.80
CA ILE A 37 12.15 14.02 -4.98
C ILE A 37 11.34 12.79 -5.39
N ALA A 38 10.99 11.92 -4.44
CA ALA A 38 10.19 10.73 -4.71
C ALA A 38 8.81 11.11 -5.28
N PHE A 39 8.16 12.10 -4.69
CA PHE A 39 6.89 12.64 -5.19
C PHE A 39 7.04 13.16 -6.62
N LEU A 40 7.98 14.08 -6.88
CA LEU A 40 8.19 14.67 -8.21
C LEU A 40 8.50 13.61 -9.27
N LEU A 41 9.31 12.60 -8.95
CA LEU A 41 9.60 11.48 -9.85
C LEU A 41 8.36 10.67 -10.20
N LEU A 42 7.49 10.40 -9.23
CA LEU A 42 6.23 9.68 -9.46
C LEU A 42 5.26 10.52 -10.29
N VAL A 43 5.11 11.81 -9.98
CA VAL A 43 4.25 12.72 -10.76
C VAL A 43 4.75 12.84 -12.20
N TYR A 44 6.06 12.99 -12.39
CA TYR A 44 6.67 13.05 -13.72
C TYR A 44 6.42 11.77 -14.52
N ASN A 45 6.57 10.60 -13.89
CA ASN A 45 6.28 9.32 -14.54
C ASN A 45 4.79 9.19 -14.91
N LEU A 46 3.88 9.70 -14.07
CA LEU A 46 2.45 9.68 -14.33
C LEU A 46 2.10 10.59 -15.53
N PHE A 47 2.67 11.79 -15.59
CA PHE A 47 2.57 12.70 -16.74
C PHE A 47 3.08 12.06 -18.04
N LYS A 48 4.21 11.35 -17.97
CA LYS A 48 4.78 10.63 -19.12
C LYS A 48 3.90 9.48 -19.61
N GLU A 49 3.14 8.84 -18.71
CA GLU A 49 2.29 7.69 -19.06
C GLU A 49 0.92 8.11 -19.63
N SER A 50 0.29 9.16 -19.12
CA SER A 50 -1.00 9.67 -19.61
C SER A 50 -1.23 11.13 -19.22
N SER A 51 -1.52 11.99 -20.19
CA SER A 51 -1.84 13.40 -19.97
C SER A 51 -3.16 13.56 -19.19
N GLU A 52 -4.16 12.73 -19.49
CA GLU A 52 -5.45 12.71 -18.79
C GLU A 52 -5.29 12.30 -17.33
N ALA A 53 -4.44 11.28 -17.07
CA ALA A 53 -4.13 10.85 -15.72
C ALA A 53 -3.50 11.97 -14.90
N PHE A 54 -2.63 12.78 -15.51
CA PHE A 54 -2.01 13.92 -14.85
C PHE A 54 -3.03 14.99 -14.44
N VAL A 55 -3.98 15.34 -15.31
CA VAL A 55 -5.04 16.31 -14.99
C VAL A 55 -5.91 15.82 -13.83
N LEU A 56 -6.35 14.56 -13.87
CA LEU A 56 -7.13 13.97 -12.78
C LEU A 56 -6.32 13.85 -11.48
N TYR A 57 -5.02 13.61 -11.59
CA TYR A 57 -4.13 13.57 -10.44
C TYR A 57 -3.95 14.96 -9.81
N LEU A 58 -3.84 16.03 -10.61
CA LEU A 58 -3.86 17.41 -10.10
C LEU A 58 -5.16 17.70 -9.34
N LEU A 59 -6.31 17.26 -9.86
CA LEU A 59 -7.57 17.38 -9.15
C LEU A 59 -7.52 16.66 -7.79
N VAL A 60 -6.97 15.45 -7.73
CA VAL A 60 -6.80 14.69 -6.48
C VAL A 60 -5.85 15.39 -5.51
N ILE A 61 -4.74 15.96 -6.00
CA ILE A 61 -3.85 16.79 -5.18
C ILE A 61 -4.61 17.97 -4.59
N SER A 62 -5.35 18.73 -5.41
CA SER A 62 -6.12 19.89 -4.95
C SER A 62 -7.16 19.49 -3.91
N MET A 63 -7.92 18.42 -4.14
CA MET A 63 -8.90 17.92 -3.17
C MET A 63 -8.24 17.46 -1.87
N THR A 64 -7.10 16.79 -1.98
CA THR A 64 -6.32 16.31 -0.84
C THR A 64 -5.79 17.45 0.01
N ILE A 65 -5.23 18.49 -0.62
CA ILE A 65 -4.72 19.69 0.05
C ILE A 65 -5.87 20.44 0.73
N LEU A 66 -6.98 20.67 0.02
CA LEU A 66 -8.16 21.34 0.58
C LEU A 66 -8.72 20.57 1.77
N TRP A 67 -8.82 19.24 1.65
CA TRP A 67 -9.26 18.40 2.76
C TRP A 67 -8.28 18.46 3.93
N PHE A 68 -6.96 18.44 3.67
CA PHE A 68 -5.94 18.52 4.70
C PHE A 68 -6.03 19.81 5.52
N PHE A 69 -6.14 20.96 4.86
CA PHE A 69 -6.20 22.25 5.54
C PHE A 69 -7.56 22.56 6.16
N ASN A 70 -8.66 21.99 5.65
CA ASN A 70 -10.00 22.26 6.17
C ASN A 70 -10.44 21.30 7.29
N SER A 71 -9.71 20.20 7.52
CA SER A 71 -10.02 19.30 8.62
C SER A 71 -9.37 19.81 9.90
N ASN A 72 -10.18 20.35 10.82
CA ASN A 72 -9.77 20.78 12.17
C ASN A 72 -9.29 19.62 13.07
N GLU A 73 -9.18 18.41 12.53
CA GLU A 73 -9.15 17.17 13.28
C GLU A 73 -7.90 16.33 12.99
N PHE A 74 -6.90 16.88 12.29
CA PHE A 74 -5.59 16.24 12.19
C PHE A 74 -4.91 16.28 13.56
N VAL A 75 -4.97 15.16 14.27
CA VAL A 75 -4.32 15.03 15.59
C VAL A 75 -2.83 14.82 15.36
N ILE A 76 -2.09 15.93 15.39
CA ILE A 76 -0.64 15.93 15.32
C ILE A 76 -0.10 15.76 16.74
N LYS A 77 0.57 14.64 17.01
CA LYS A 77 1.36 14.46 18.24
C LYS A 77 2.83 14.65 17.90
N PRO A 78 3.38 15.86 17.99
CA PRO A 78 4.79 16.08 17.70
C PRO A 78 5.62 15.42 18.82
N VAL A 79 6.35 14.36 18.48
CA VAL A 79 7.30 13.74 19.42
C VAL A 79 8.72 14.30 19.24
N PHE A 80 9.04 14.85 18.05
CA PHE A 80 10.42 15.25 17.72
C PHE A 80 10.55 16.49 16.79
N TRP A 81 9.46 16.97 16.20
CA TRP A 81 9.47 17.94 15.07
C TRP A 81 8.64 19.17 15.41
N ASP A 82 9.04 20.33 14.90
CA ASP A 82 8.20 21.53 14.93
C ASP A 82 6.93 21.28 14.12
N SER A 83 5.79 21.78 14.60
CA SER A 83 4.46 21.46 14.05
C SER A 83 4.39 21.65 12.53
N PHE A 84 4.99 22.72 12.02
CA PHE A 84 4.99 23.05 10.59
C PHE A 84 5.75 22.02 9.73
N SER A 85 6.96 21.62 10.13
CA SER A 85 7.74 20.64 9.37
C SER A 85 7.06 19.26 9.36
N PHE A 86 6.37 18.93 10.44
CA PHE A 86 5.62 17.68 10.54
C PHE A 86 4.38 17.68 9.64
N GLU A 87 3.62 18.79 9.60
CA GLU A 87 2.50 18.98 8.67
C GLU A 87 2.94 18.80 7.22
N LEU A 88 4.09 19.38 6.85
CA LEU A 88 4.64 19.22 5.50
C LEU A 88 5.01 17.78 5.17
N VAL A 89 5.67 17.06 6.09
CA VAL A 89 5.98 15.63 5.89
C VAL A 89 4.71 14.83 5.73
N TYR A 90 3.73 15.06 6.59
CA TYR A 90 2.47 14.34 6.54
C TYR A 90 1.72 14.63 5.23
N LEU A 91 1.56 15.89 4.85
CA LEU A 91 0.96 16.27 3.59
C LEU A 91 1.68 15.60 2.42
N THR A 92 3.02 15.63 2.41
CA THR A 92 3.81 14.99 1.35
C THR A 92 3.58 13.48 1.29
N LEU A 93 3.54 12.79 2.44
CA LEU A 93 3.24 11.36 2.50
C LEU A 93 1.82 11.05 2.02
N LEU A 94 0.85 11.92 2.31
CA LEU A 94 -0.54 11.74 1.90
C LEU A 94 -0.70 11.97 0.38
N LEU A 95 0.01 12.94 -0.19
CA LEU A 95 0.12 13.13 -1.63
C LEU A 95 0.80 11.92 -2.30
N LEU A 96 1.84 11.37 -1.70
CA LEU A 96 2.55 10.20 -2.20
C LEU A 96 1.68 8.94 -2.13
N LEU A 97 0.89 8.76 -1.05
CA LEU A 97 -0.15 7.74 -0.95
C LEU A 97 -1.15 7.85 -2.10
N SER A 98 -1.64 9.05 -2.36
CA SER A 98 -2.57 9.33 -3.45
C SER A 98 -1.96 8.96 -4.80
N CYS A 99 -0.67 9.25 -5.00
CA CYS A 99 0.06 8.84 -6.18
C CYS A 99 0.14 7.31 -6.31
N PHE A 100 0.49 6.59 -5.24
CA PHE A 100 0.52 5.13 -5.27
C PHE A 100 -0.85 4.51 -5.58
N ILE A 101 -1.96 5.13 -5.17
CA ILE A 101 -3.31 4.68 -5.54
C ILE A 101 -3.52 4.74 -7.07
N PHE A 102 -3.02 5.79 -7.75
CA PHE A 102 -3.06 5.83 -9.22
C PHE A 102 -2.25 4.71 -9.86
N TYR A 103 -1.13 4.35 -9.25
CA TYR A 103 -0.31 3.22 -9.67
C TYR A 103 -1.00 1.86 -9.47
N LEU A 104 -2.10 1.77 -8.71
CA LEU A 104 -2.92 0.57 -8.65
C LEU A 104 -3.72 0.36 -9.94
N ALA A 105 -4.05 1.40 -10.69
CA ALA A 105 -4.72 1.26 -11.99
C ALA A 105 -3.78 0.63 -13.04
N PRO A 106 -4.31 -0.02 -14.09
CA PRO A 106 -3.48 -0.56 -15.16
C PRO A 106 -2.70 0.53 -15.90
N LYS A 107 -1.50 0.17 -16.37
CA LYS A 107 -0.54 1.12 -16.93
C LYS A 107 -1.06 1.91 -18.13
N LEU A 108 -1.90 1.29 -18.96
CA LEU A 108 -2.47 1.92 -20.16
C LEU A 108 -3.65 2.85 -19.86
N SER A 109 -4.12 2.88 -18.61
CA SER A 109 -5.33 3.59 -18.21
C SER A 109 -5.19 4.14 -16.79
N ARG A 110 -4.11 4.90 -16.57
CA ARG A 110 -3.76 5.45 -15.25
C ARG A 110 -4.80 6.41 -14.72
N GLU A 111 -5.56 7.04 -15.60
CA GLU A 111 -6.69 7.92 -15.28
C GLU A 111 -7.75 7.20 -14.44
N LEU A 112 -7.92 5.88 -14.57
CA LEU A 112 -8.79 5.09 -13.72
C LEU A 112 -8.34 5.06 -12.24
N GLY A 113 -7.10 5.47 -11.96
CA GLY A 113 -6.58 5.73 -10.63
C GLY A 113 -7.42 6.73 -9.84
N PHE A 114 -8.01 7.71 -10.54
CA PHE A 114 -8.96 8.66 -9.98
C PHE A 114 -10.18 7.96 -9.38
N LEU A 115 -10.73 6.96 -10.07
CA LEU A 115 -11.87 6.19 -9.58
C LEU A 115 -11.50 5.31 -8.40
N ILE A 116 -10.31 4.69 -8.41
CA ILE A 116 -9.81 3.92 -7.26
C ILE A 116 -9.67 4.82 -6.03
N TYR A 117 -9.07 6.01 -6.21
CA TYR A 117 -8.95 7.01 -5.15
C TYR A 117 -10.31 7.48 -4.66
N GLY A 118 -11.22 7.86 -5.56
CA GLY A 118 -12.57 8.32 -5.18
C GLY A 118 -13.37 7.27 -4.41
N LEU A 119 -13.32 6.01 -4.86
CA LEU A 119 -13.98 4.88 -4.18
C LEU A 119 -13.37 4.61 -2.80
N ALA A 120 -12.05 4.67 -2.66
CA ALA A 120 -11.39 4.52 -1.37
C ALA A 120 -11.68 5.70 -0.44
N PHE A 121 -11.54 6.94 -0.93
CA PHE A 121 -11.74 8.16 -0.18
C PHE A 121 -13.21 8.39 0.22
N ALA A 122 -14.17 7.82 -0.51
CA ALA A 122 -15.58 7.83 -0.14
C ALA A 122 -15.84 7.07 1.18
N SER A 123 -15.03 6.05 1.51
CA SER A 123 -15.14 5.29 2.77
C SER A 123 -14.72 6.16 3.97
N PRO A 124 -15.60 6.35 4.97
CA PRO A 124 -15.24 6.98 6.24
C PRO A 124 -14.04 6.31 6.91
N THR A 125 -13.95 4.98 6.87
CA THR A 125 -12.86 4.24 7.53
C THR A 125 -11.51 4.48 6.86
N PHE A 126 -11.48 4.60 5.52
CA PHE A 126 -10.26 5.00 4.83
C PHE A 126 -9.85 6.42 5.24
N ARG A 127 -10.80 7.38 5.25
CA ARG A 127 -10.51 8.76 5.68
C ARG A 127 -9.98 8.83 7.10
N GLU A 128 -10.58 8.08 8.02
CA GLU A 128 -10.13 7.96 9.41
C GLU A 128 -8.70 7.43 9.50
N ALA A 129 -8.38 6.37 8.75
CA ALA A 129 -7.03 5.80 8.71
C ALA A 129 -5.98 6.75 8.11
N VAL A 130 -6.36 7.65 7.19
CA VAL A 130 -5.44 8.64 6.63
C VAL A 130 -5.45 9.99 7.33
N LYS A 131 -6.33 10.18 8.32
CA LYS A 131 -6.51 11.43 9.07
C LYS A 131 -5.60 11.54 10.31
N THR A 132 -5.14 10.42 10.85
CA THR A 132 -4.21 10.40 11.98
C THR A 132 -2.83 9.99 11.53
N PHE A 133 -1.79 10.73 11.89
CA PHE A 133 -0.40 10.33 11.63
C PHE A 133 0.08 9.29 12.66
N ASP A 134 -0.53 8.11 12.63
CA ASP A 134 -0.31 7.03 13.57
C ASP A 134 0.13 5.74 12.87
N LYS A 135 0.18 4.64 13.63
CA LYS A 135 0.52 3.32 13.10
C LYS A 135 -0.42 2.91 11.96
N ASN A 136 -1.71 3.24 12.02
CA ASN A 136 -2.68 2.84 10.99
C ASN A 136 -2.39 3.51 9.65
N PHE A 137 -2.01 4.79 9.66
CA PHE A 137 -1.56 5.49 8.46
C PHE A 137 -0.37 4.79 7.81
N PHE A 138 0.68 4.47 8.58
CA PHE A 138 1.87 3.81 8.03
C PHE A 138 1.58 2.39 7.54
N VAL A 139 0.76 1.62 8.25
CA VAL A 139 0.29 0.30 7.80
C VAL A 139 -0.38 0.42 6.43
N LEU A 140 -1.30 1.37 6.27
CA LEU A 140 -1.97 1.61 5.00
C LEU A 140 -1.01 2.12 3.92
N PHE A 141 -0.12 3.05 4.26
CA PHE A 141 0.85 3.64 3.33
C PHE A 141 1.78 2.60 2.72
N PHE A 142 2.47 1.81 3.56
CA PHE A 142 3.39 0.79 3.07
C PHE A 142 2.65 -0.36 2.38
N PHE A 143 1.43 -0.68 2.82
CA PHE A 143 0.57 -1.63 2.12
C PHE A 143 0.26 -1.17 0.69
N VAL A 144 -0.22 0.06 0.51
CA VAL A 144 -0.55 0.62 -0.81
C VAL A 144 0.71 0.80 -1.67
N ALA A 145 1.83 1.22 -1.08
CA ALA A 145 3.12 1.29 -1.78
C ALA A 145 3.56 -0.09 -2.30
N THR A 146 3.43 -1.13 -1.48
CA THR A 146 3.74 -2.52 -1.85
C THR A 146 2.83 -2.98 -2.99
N LEU A 147 1.52 -2.73 -2.90
CA LEU A 147 0.58 -3.04 -3.98
C LEU A 147 0.95 -2.30 -5.26
N ALA A 148 1.25 -1.00 -5.18
CA ALA A 148 1.66 -0.20 -6.33
C ALA A 148 2.91 -0.78 -6.99
N LEU A 149 3.91 -1.23 -6.24
CA LEU A 149 5.06 -1.93 -6.80
C LEU A 149 4.63 -3.21 -7.50
N ILE A 150 3.88 -4.11 -6.86
CA ILE A 150 3.41 -5.38 -7.45
C ILE A 150 2.62 -5.13 -8.74
N MET A 151 1.76 -4.12 -8.76
CA MET A 151 0.94 -3.73 -9.91
C MET A 151 1.76 -3.16 -11.07
N ASN A 152 3.02 -2.78 -10.85
CA ASN A 152 3.86 -2.13 -11.85
C ASN A 152 5.17 -2.84 -12.15
N LEU A 153 5.45 -3.97 -11.49
CA LEU A 153 6.60 -4.80 -11.78
C LEU A 153 6.65 -5.13 -13.28
N SER A 154 7.72 -4.67 -13.94
CA SER A 154 8.01 -5.12 -15.29
C SER A 154 8.52 -6.55 -15.22
N TYR A 155 7.87 -7.46 -15.93
CA TYR A 155 8.23 -8.88 -15.92
C TYR A 155 9.18 -9.24 -17.07
N THR A 156 10.02 -8.29 -17.48
CA THR A 156 11.02 -8.47 -18.54
C THR A 156 12.25 -9.20 -17.97
N PRO A 157 12.69 -10.32 -18.59
CA PRO A 157 13.55 -11.30 -17.92
C PRO A 157 15.04 -10.92 -17.78
N LYS A 158 15.52 -9.78 -18.29
CA LYS A 158 16.98 -9.52 -18.41
C LYS A 158 17.39 -8.06 -18.22
N THR A 159 16.95 -7.41 -17.14
CA THR A 159 17.41 -6.04 -16.85
C THR A 159 17.83 -5.89 -15.39
N PHE A 160 18.88 -5.11 -15.14
CA PHE A 160 19.25 -4.62 -13.80
C PHE A 160 18.04 -4.04 -13.06
N ARG A 161 17.16 -3.38 -13.81
CA ARG A 161 15.86 -2.89 -13.34
C ARG A 161 15.02 -3.98 -12.67
N ALA A 162 14.96 -5.20 -13.21
CA ALA A 162 14.19 -6.29 -12.60
C ALA A 162 14.74 -6.75 -11.24
N VAL A 163 16.07 -6.67 -11.05
CA VAL A 163 16.70 -6.96 -9.75
C VAL A 163 16.35 -5.86 -8.75
N LEU A 164 16.52 -4.60 -9.14
CA LEU A 164 16.18 -3.44 -8.31
C LEU A 164 14.69 -3.43 -7.93
N ASP A 165 13.80 -3.71 -8.88
CA ASP A 165 12.36 -3.84 -8.66
C ASP A 165 12.04 -4.94 -7.64
N THR A 166 12.72 -6.10 -7.73
CA THR A 166 12.52 -7.22 -6.81
C THR A 166 13.04 -6.90 -5.42
N PHE A 167 14.19 -6.22 -5.34
CA PHE A 167 14.80 -5.79 -4.09
C PHE A 167 13.92 -4.75 -3.38
N LEU A 168 13.50 -3.69 -4.08
CA LEU A 168 12.56 -2.70 -3.54
C LEU A 168 11.26 -3.36 -3.08
N LEU A 169 10.68 -4.23 -3.91
CA LEU A 169 9.48 -4.96 -3.52
C LEU A 169 9.69 -5.75 -2.22
N SER A 170 10.81 -6.45 -2.07
CA SER A 170 11.10 -7.20 -0.84
C SER A 170 11.20 -6.29 0.39
N ILE A 171 11.85 -5.12 0.27
CA ILE A 171 11.94 -4.14 1.37
C ILE A 171 10.54 -3.66 1.77
N PHE A 172 9.73 -3.21 0.81
CA PHE A 172 8.40 -2.68 1.09
C PHE A 172 7.46 -3.75 1.68
N THR A 173 7.54 -4.99 1.19
CA THR A 173 6.76 -6.10 1.76
C THR A 173 7.21 -6.41 3.19
N VAL A 174 8.52 -6.45 3.45
CA VAL A 174 9.07 -6.71 4.80
C VAL A 174 8.62 -5.64 5.78
N ILE A 175 8.73 -4.35 5.40
CA ILE A 175 8.24 -3.23 6.22
C ILE A 175 6.73 -3.36 6.46
N SER A 176 5.95 -3.72 5.43
CA SER A 176 4.50 -3.92 5.56
C SER A 176 4.16 -5.05 6.53
N ILE A 177 4.90 -6.16 6.51
CA ILE A 177 4.73 -7.31 7.42
C ILE A 177 5.09 -6.94 8.85
N GLU A 178 6.16 -6.17 9.04
CA GLU A 178 6.59 -5.69 10.36
C GLU A 178 5.53 -4.75 10.98
N LEU A 179 4.99 -3.83 10.18
CA LEU A 179 3.94 -2.92 10.64
C LEU A 179 2.62 -3.65 10.90
N ASN A 180 2.28 -4.64 10.06
CA ASN A 180 1.09 -5.45 10.18
C ASN A 180 1.35 -6.89 9.70
N PHE A 181 1.39 -7.84 10.64
CA PHE A 181 1.66 -9.24 10.37
C PHE A 181 0.74 -9.85 9.29
N TYR A 182 -0.50 -9.37 9.16
CA TYR A 182 -1.44 -9.83 8.14
C TYR A 182 -1.05 -9.42 6.71
N ALA A 183 -0.10 -8.51 6.53
CA ALA A 183 0.54 -8.27 5.24
C ALA A 183 1.33 -9.49 4.72
N SER A 184 1.56 -10.51 5.55
CA SER A 184 2.11 -11.81 5.12
C SER A 184 1.22 -12.55 4.09
N ALA A 185 -0.06 -12.15 3.96
CA ALA A 185 -0.91 -12.60 2.87
C ALA A 185 -0.42 -12.14 1.49
N ILE A 186 0.32 -11.02 1.40
CA ILE A 186 0.84 -10.47 0.14
C ILE A 186 1.77 -11.47 -0.56
N PRO A 187 2.86 -11.98 0.05
CA PRO A 187 3.71 -12.95 -0.62
C PRO A 187 2.97 -14.25 -0.96
N LEU A 188 2.03 -14.71 -0.12
CA LEU A 188 1.20 -15.89 -0.40
C LEU A 188 0.33 -15.68 -1.65
N ALA A 189 -0.43 -14.58 -1.70
CA ALA A 189 -1.24 -14.21 -2.85
C ALA A 189 -0.39 -14.02 -4.11
N PHE A 190 0.82 -13.48 -3.98
CA PHE A 190 1.76 -13.29 -5.08
C PHE A 190 2.21 -14.62 -5.70
N ILE A 191 2.54 -15.62 -4.87
CA ILE A 191 2.94 -16.96 -5.34
C ILE A 191 1.80 -17.60 -6.14
N ILE A 192 0.59 -17.58 -5.58
CA ILE A 192 -0.59 -18.21 -6.19
C ILE A 192 -0.96 -17.52 -7.50
N ALA A 193 -0.92 -16.19 -7.55
CA ALA A 193 -1.34 -15.42 -8.71
C ALA A 193 -0.33 -15.43 -9.88
N PHE A 194 0.96 -15.67 -9.61
CA PHE A 194 2.03 -15.61 -10.61
C PHE A 194 2.86 -16.93 -10.73
N PRO A 195 2.23 -18.08 -11.04
CA PRO A 195 2.86 -19.41 -10.91
C PRO A 195 3.90 -19.77 -11.98
N LYS A 196 4.05 -18.98 -13.06
CA LYS A 196 4.91 -19.33 -14.21
C LYS A 196 6.32 -18.71 -14.16
N ARG A 197 6.67 -17.97 -13.09
CA ARG A 197 7.88 -17.12 -13.04
C ARG A 197 8.75 -17.43 -11.82
N ASN A 198 9.00 -18.72 -11.64
CA ASN A 198 9.48 -19.32 -10.41
C ASN A 198 10.78 -18.69 -9.90
N LYS A 199 11.79 -18.45 -10.75
CA LYS A 199 13.10 -17.93 -10.30
C LYS A 199 13.01 -16.58 -9.58
N ARG A 200 12.31 -15.59 -10.15
CA ARG A 200 12.17 -14.26 -9.53
C ARG A 200 11.29 -14.31 -8.29
N ASN A 201 10.23 -15.10 -8.33
CA ASN A 201 9.35 -15.28 -7.18
C ASN A 201 10.12 -15.90 -6.00
N TYR A 202 10.99 -16.90 -6.24
CA TYR A 202 11.83 -17.46 -5.19
C TYR A 202 12.82 -16.45 -4.61
N VAL A 203 13.46 -15.63 -5.44
CA VAL A 203 14.34 -14.56 -4.95
C VAL A 203 13.56 -13.57 -4.09
N TYR A 204 12.39 -13.13 -4.56
CA TYR A 204 11.50 -12.26 -3.79
C TYR A 204 11.14 -12.88 -2.43
N ILE A 205 10.65 -14.12 -2.42
CA ILE A 205 10.26 -14.82 -1.19
C ILE A 205 11.46 -14.98 -0.25
N GLY A 206 12.60 -15.42 -0.78
CA GLY A 206 13.84 -15.57 -0.01
C GLY A 206 14.27 -14.27 0.65
N LEU A 207 14.30 -13.17 -0.11
CA LEU A 207 14.61 -11.84 0.41
C LEU A 207 13.59 -11.38 1.46
N THR A 208 12.30 -11.62 1.24
CA THR A 208 11.27 -11.28 2.23
C THR A 208 11.43 -12.08 3.52
N LEU A 209 11.72 -13.38 3.44
CA LEU A 209 11.91 -14.23 4.63
C LEU A 209 13.15 -13.80 5.41
N ILE A 210 14.28 -13.57 4.72
CA ILE A 210 15.50 -13.04 5.34
C ILE A 210 15.22 -11.70 6.01
N GLY A 211 14.54 -10.79 5.31
CA GLY A 211 14.19 -9.48 5.86
C GLY A 211 13.30 -9.56 7.10
N ILE A 212 12.30 -10.43 7.11
CA ILE A 212 11.45 -10.67 8.30
C ILE A 212 12.29 -11.17 9.48
N VAL A 213 13.17 -12.15 9.26
CA VAL A 213 14.04 -12.67 10.33
C VAL A 213 14.93 -11.56 10.87
N VAL A 214 15.60 -10.81 10.00
CA VAL A 214 16.50 -9.71 10.40
C VAL A 214 15.74 -8.64 11.18
N LEU A 215 14.58 -8.20 10.71
CA LEU A 215 13.78 -7.19 11.43
C LEU A 215 13.25 -7.72 12.76
N SER A 216 12.83 -8.98 12.81
CA SER A 216 12.31 -9.60 14.03
C SER A 216 13.35 -9.68 15.15
N GLU A 217 14.62 -9.93 14.79
CA GLU A 217 15.76 -9.94 15.72
C GLU A 217 16.12 -8.53 16.20
N ILE A 218 15.96 -7.52 15.34
CA ILE A 218 16.30 -6.12 15.68
C ILE A 218 15.23 -5.50 16.58
N PHE A 219 13.96 -5.62 16.20
CA PHE A 219 12.86 -4.91 16.86
C PHE A 219 12.25 -5.69 18.04
N GLY A 220 12.51 -6.99 18.14
CA GLY A 220 11.88 -7.86 19.12
C GLY A 220 10.41 -8.06 18.79
N THR A 221 10.03 -9.25 18.34
CA THR A 221 8.66 -9.52 17.91
C THR A 221 7.69 -9.63 19.08
N SER A 222 6.94 -8.57 19.35
CA SER A 222 5.69 -8.69 20.09
C SER A 222 4.56 -9.04 19.10
N ILE A 223 4.45 -10.32 18.71
CA ILE A 223 3.30 -10.79 17.94
C ILE A 223 2.09 -10.69 18.87
N SER A 224 1.36 -9.58 18.80
CA SER A 224 0.14 -9.41 19.57
C SER A 224 -0.97 -10.23 18.93
N THR A 225 -1.08 -11.49 19.34
CA THR A 225 -2.14 -12.42 18.94
C THR A 225 -3.41 -12.16 19.76
N LYS A 226 -3.95 -10.93 19.72
CA LYS A 226 -5.32 -10.70 20.21
C LYS A 226 -6.28 -11.35 19.21
N LEU A 227 -6.62 -12.60 19.50
CA LEU A 227 -7.18 -13.52 18.52
C LEU A 227 -8.68 -13.34 18.26
N PHE A 228 -9.45 -12.65 19.11
CA PHE A 228 -10.88 -12.43 18.85
C PHE A 228 -11.40 -11.21 19.60
N ASP A 229 -11.91 -10.22 18.87
CA ASP A 229 -12.78 -9.17 19.42
C ASP A 229 -14.24 -9.51 19.10
N LYS A 230 -15.16 -9.29 20.05
CA LYS A 230 -16.58 -9.70 19.94
C LYS A 230 -17.37 -8.93 18.88
N SER A 231 -16.75 -7.99 18.16
CA SER A 231 -17.38 -7.09 17.17
C SER A 231 -17.36 -7.59 15.71
N CYS A 232 -17.14 -8.88 15.47
CA CYS A 232 -16.96 -9.49 14.13
C CYS A 232 -18.05 -9.09 13.10
N LEU A 233 -19.34 -9.26 13.42
CA LEU A 233 -20.43 -8.99 12.48
C LEU A 233 -20.62 -7.49 12.20
N TYR A 234 -20.37 -6.64 13.19
CA TYR A 234 -20.47 -5.19 13.03
C TYR A 234 -19.42 -4.67 12.04
N VAL A 235 -18.18 -5.13 12.16
CA VAL A 235 -17.10 -4.73 11.24
C VAL A 235 -17.40 -5.18 9.81
N LEU A 236 -17.89 -6.41 9.62
CA LEU A 236 -18.24 -6.92 8.30
C LEU A 236 -19.41 -6.15 7.67
N THR A 237 -20.48 -5.88 8.43
CA THR A 237 -21.63 -5.11 7.92
C THR A 237 -21.26 -3.67 7.59
N ARG A 238 -20.38 -3.04 8.39
CA ARG A 238 -19.81 -1.73 8.07
C ARG A 238 -18.99 -1.78 6.78
N PHE A 239 -18.16 -2.80 6.58
CA PHE A 239 -17.41 -3.00 5.33
C PHE A 239 -18.32 -3.12 4.12
N ILE A 240 -19.39 -3.92 4.21
CA ILE A 240 -20.36 -4.08 3.12
C ILE A 240 -21.02 -2.75 2.77
N LYS A 241 -21.39 -1.94 3.78
CA LYS A 241 -21.99 -0.61 3.56
C LYS A 241 -21.01 0.36 2.90
N GLU A 242 -19.79 0.44 3.41
CA GLU A 242 -18.76 1.36 2.88
C GLU A 242 -18.20 0.92 1.52
N SER A 243 -18.24 -0.39 1.22
CA SER A 243 -17.75 -0.98 -0.03
C SER A 243 -18.87 -1.34 -1.00
N PHE A 244 -20.09 -0.84 -0.79
CA PHE A 244 -21.28 -1.31 -1.50
C PHE A 244 -21.11 -1.22 -3.02
N ILE A 245 -20.61 -0.09 -3.52
CA ILE A 245 -20.40 0.14 -4.95
C ILE A 245 -19.36 -0.84 -5.51
N GLN A 246 -18.23 -1.00 -4.81
CA GLN A 246 -17.16 -1.93 -5.20
C GLN A 246 -17.68 -3.37 -5.26
N LEU A 247 -18.44 -3.79 -4.25
CA LEU A 247 -19.00 -5.14 -4.16
C LEU A 247 -20.06 -5.40 -5.23
N VAL A 248 -20.95 -4.45 -5.49
CA VAL A 248 -21.95 -4.55 -6.57
C VAL A 248 -21.25 -4.66 -7.93
N LEU A 249 -20.23 -3.84 -8.19
CA LEU A 249 -19.44 -3.93 -9.41
C LEU A 249 -18.78 -5.30 -9.53
N ILE A 250 -18.07 -5.76 -8.48
CA ILE A 250 -17.45 -7.09 -8.50
C ILE A 250 -18.51 -8.17 -8.78
N LEU A 251 -19.62 -8.18 -8.06
CA LEU A 251 -20.69 -9.18 -8.22
C LEU A 251 -21.30 -9.16 -9.62
N TYR A 252 -21.62 -7.98 -10.15
CA TYR A 252 -22.15 -7.81 -11.51
C TYR A 252 -21.20 -8.38 -12.57
N LEU A 253 -19.90 -8.14 -12.42
CA LEU A 253 -18.88 -8.63 -13.35
C LEU A 253 -18.74 -10.16 -13.28
N PHE A 254 -18.83 -10.74 -12.08
CA PHE A 254 -18.86 -12.19 -11.92
C PHE A 254 -20.14 -12.83 -12.48
N ALA A 255 -21.30 -12.19 -12.31
CA ALA A 255 -22.59 -12.69 -12.80
C ALA A 255 -22.69 -12.65 -14.35
N THR A 256 -22.25 -11.55 -14.97
CA THR A 256 -22.34 -11.36 -16.44
C THR A 256 -21.27 -12.14 -17.20
N ASN A 257 -20.07 -12.30 -16.64
CA ASN A 257 -18.92 -12.84 -17.38
C ASN A 257 -18.10 -13.85 -16.56
N PHE A 258 -18.79 -14.82 -15.93
CA PHE A 258 -18.17 -15.84 -15.08
C PHE A 258 -17.02 -16.60 -15.76
N LYS A 259 -17.13 -16.89 -17.07
CA LYS A 259 -16.05 -17.54 -17.85
C LYS A 259 -14.76 -16.70 -17.92
N VAL A 260 -14.89 -15.38 -18.06
CA VAL A 260 -13.77 -14.43 -18.05
C VAL A 260 -13.18 -14.32 -16.64
N ALA A 261 -14.05 -14.42 -15.63
CA ALA A 261 -13.66 -14.39 -14.24
C ALA A 261 -12.81 -15.59 -13.82
N ILE A 262 -13.15 -16.80 -14.29
CA ILE A 262 -12.37 -18.02 -14.04
C ILE A 262 -10.99 -17.96 -14.73
N ARG A 263 -10.88 -17.28 -15.88
CA ARG A 263 -9.62 -17.16 -16.63
C ARG A 263 -8.77 -15.94 -16.21
N MET A 264 -9.03 -15.36 -15.04
CA MET A 264 -8.19 -14.30 -14.49
C MET A 264 -6.75 -14.79 -14.26
N ARG A 265 -5.78 -13.98 -14.64
CA ARG A 265 -4.34 -14.24 -14.43
C ARG A 265 -3.65 -12.95 -14.01
N GLY A 266 -2.55 -13.11 -13.29
CA GLY A 266 -1.67 -12.01 -12.92
C GLY A 266 -2.29 -11.06 -11.89
N GLN A 267 -2.21 -9.76 -12.15
CA GLN A 267 -2.52 -8.70 -11.17
C GLN A 267 -3.98 -8.71 -10.67
N VAL A 268 -4.94 -9.01 -11.54
CA VAL A 268 -6.36 -9.10 -11.15
C VAL A 268 -6.61 -10.29 -10.24
N LEU A 269 -6.02 -11.45 -10.57
CA LEU A 269 -6.10 -12.66 -9.74
C LEU A 269 -5.43 -12.43 -8.38
N PHE A 270 -4.30 -11.72 -8.35
CA PHE A 270 -3.63 -11.33 -7.12
C PHE A 270 -4.54 -10.51 -6.20
N LEU A 271 -5.18 -9.45 -6.71
CA LEU A 271 -6.10 -8.62 -5.92
C LEU A 271 -7.33 -9.41 -5.45
N LEU A 272 -7.84 -10.32 -6.29
CA LEU A 272 -8.96 -11.20 -5.92
C LEU A 272 -8.58 -12.11 -4.75
N ILE A 273 -7.44 -12.81 -4.84
CA ILE A 273 -6.95 -13.69 -3.77
C ILE A 273 -6.74 -12.88 -2.50
N LEU A 274 -6.12 -11.70 -2.59
CA LEU A 274 -5.87 -10.85 -1.44
C LEU A 274 -7.18 -10.39 -0.78
N THR A 275 -8.20 -10.02 -1.59
CA THR A 275 -9.54 -9.68 -1.09
C THR A 275 -10.16 -10.87 -0.34
N LEU A 276 -10.09 -12.07 -0.93
CA LEU A 276 -10.64 -13.29 -0.33
C LEU A 276 -9.91 -13.71 0.96
N MET A 277 -8.60 -13.47 1.05
CA MET A 277 -7.84 -13.73 2.28
C MET A 277 -8.14 -12.69 3.37
N TYR A 278 -8.30 -11.42 3.00
CA TYR A 278 -8.53 -10.34 3.97
C TYR A 278 -9.96 -10.23 4.45
N LEU A 279 -10.96 -10.64 3.67
CA LEU A 279 -12.35 -10.63 4.10
C LEU A 279 -12.61 -11.42 5.40
N PRO A 280 -12.17 -12.69 5.55
CA PRO A 280 -12.32 -13.39 6.82
C PRO A 280 -11.41 -12.80 7.91
N LEU A 281 -10.19 -12.37 7.57
CA LEU A 281 -9.26 -11.77 8.54
C LEU A 281 -9.77 -10.43 9.10
N LEU A 282 -10.58 -9.69 8.34
CA LEU A 282 -11.20 -8.44 8.79
C LEU A 282 -12.04 -8.64 10.05
N THR A 283 -12.70 -9.80 10.16
CA THR A 283 -13.53 -10.13 11.33
C THR A 283 -12.72 -10.24 12.62
N VAL A 284 -11.42 -10.46 12.49
CA VAL A 284 -10.47 -10.64 13.59
C VAL A 284 -9.66 -9.36 13.81
N HIS A 285 -9.26 -8.68 12.73
CA HIS A 285 -8.39 -7.50 12.79
C HIS A 285 -8.96 -6.31 12.01
N PRO A 286 -9.54 -5.30 12.70
CA PRO A 286 -10.13 -4.14 12.05
C PRO A 286 -9.11 -3.23 11.35
N MET A 287 -7.81 -3.34 11.68
CA MET A 287 -6.73 -2.63 10.96
C MET A 287 -6.64 -3.00 9.47
N LEU A 288 -7.23 -4.12 9.06
CA LEU A 288 -7.32 -4.53 7.66
C LEU A 288 -8.42 -3.83 6.86
N PHE A 289 -9.28 -3.05 7.51
CA PHE A 289 -10.44 -2.44 6.85
C PHE A 289 -10.02 -1.49 5.73
N ALA A 290 -9.19 -0.48 6.02
CA ALA A 290 -8.74 0.47 5.01
C ALA A 290 -7.91 -0.21 3.88
N PRO A 291 -6.97 -1.13 4.18
CA PRO A 291 -6.34 -1.98 3.16
C PRO A 291 -7.35 -2.71 2.26
N LEU A 292 -8.38 -3.32 2.83
CA LEU A 292 -9.39 -4.07 2.08
C LEU A 292 -10.26 -3.17 1.20
N ILE A 293 -10.58 -1.95 1.66
CA ILE A 293 -11.26 -0.93 0.85
C ILE A 293 -10.41 -0.58 -0.38
N VAL A 294 -9.10 -0.39 -0.22
CA VAL A 294 -8.21 -0.08 -1.34
C VAL A 294 -8.11 -1.27 -2.32
N VAL A 295 -7.94 -2.49 -1.81
CA VAL A 295 -7.86 -3.70 -2.65
C VAL A 295 -9.16 -3.92 -3.43
N SER A 296 -10.31 -3.82 -2.77
CA SER A 296 -11.62 -4.00 -3.42
C SER A 296 -11.91 -2.91 -4.44
N SER A 297 -11.54 -1.65 -4.16
CA SER A 297 -11.63 -0.54 -5.10
C SER A 297 -10.75 -0.80 -6.33
N ALA A 298 -9.48 -1.16 -6.14
CA ALA A 298 -8.57 -1.49 -7.24
C ALA A 298 -9.02 -2.71 -8.06
N LEU A 299 -9.54 -3.74 -7.38
CA LEU A 299 -10.08 -4.94 -8.03
C LEU A 299 -11.29 -4.60 -8.89
N SER A 300 -12.25 -3.86 -8.36
CA SER A 300 -13.48 -3.48 -9.08
C SER A 300 -13.15 -2.73 -10.37
N ILE A 301 -12.30 -1.71 -10.31
CA ILE A 301 -11.90 -0.90 -11.47
C ILE A 301 -11.12 -1.73 -12.51
N ARG A 302 -10.18 -2.58 -12.06
CA ARG A 302 -9.43 -3.45 -12.98
C ARG A 302 -10.31 -4.49 -13.68
N LEU A 303 -11.32 -5.00 -12.99
CA LEU A 303 -12.29 -5.91 -13.60
C LEU A 303 -13.15 -5.18 -14.64
N THR A 304 -13.63 -3.98 -14.32
CA THR A 304 -14.42 -3.15 -15.24
C THR A 304 -13.63 -2.84 -16.51
N GLN A 305 -12.38 -2.40 -16.38
CA GLN A 305 -11.53 -2.15 -17.55
C GLN A 305 -11.30 -3.41 -18.38
N LYS A 306 -11.05 -4.56 -17.73
CA LYS A 306 -10.84 -5.80 -18.45
C LYS A 306 -12.07 -6.19 -19.27
N LEU A 307 -13.28 -5.97 -18.75
CA LEU A 307 -14.50 -6.19 -19.53
C LEU A 307 -14.64 -5.20 -20.68
N TYR A 308 -14.35 -3.93 -20.44
CA TYR A 308 -14.41 -2.91 -21.49
C TYR A 308 -13.52 -3.28 -22.69
N ILE A 309 -12.29 -3.73 -22.42
CA ILE A 309 -11.37 -4.19 -23.47
C ILE A 309 -11.96 -5.39 -24.23
N ILE A 310 -12.57 -6.35 -23.54
CA ILE A 310 -13.16 -7.54 -24.16
C ILE A 310 -14.39 -7.18 -25.01
N ALA A 311 -15.20 -6.21 -24.57
CA ALA A 311 -16.39 -5.79 -25.32
C ALA A 311 -16.04 -5.08 -26.64
N GLN A 312 -14.80 -4.59 -26.77
CA GLN A 312 -14.30 -3.94 -27.99
C GLN A 312 -13.64 -4.92 -28.98
N THR A 313 -13.32 -6.15 -28.56
CA THR A 313 -12.65 -7.17 -29.38
C THR A 313 -13.63 -8.24 -29.86
#